data_AF-A0A7S9GW93-F1
#
_entry.id   AF-A0A7S9GW93-F1
#
_cell.length_a   1.000
_cell.length_b   1.000
_cell.length_c   1.000
_cell.angle_alpha   90.00
_cell.angle_beta   90.00
_cell.angle_gamma   90.00
#
_symmetry.space_group_name_H-M   'P 1'
#
loop_
_entity.id
_entity.type
_entity.pdbx_description
1 polymer ?
#
loop_
_entity_poly.entity_id
_entity_poly.type
_entity_poly.pdbx_seq_one_letter_code
_entity_poly.pdbx_strand_id
1 'polypeptide(L)'
;MRLALLAIAVGLAVVLAVLPATSIAAEQDEPGATAGEAPNTDAPEPSRDQWRQRIDAARQRAKEVARERRENPQAYLPVPEDPDLAANRRILNDDSLHPGDIVTTSQGMFIYQGRPDQPRSPEDFVPVNPKPGR
;
A
#
# COMPACT_ATOMS: atom_id res chain seq x y z
N MET A 1 8.65 45.65 -13.32
CA MET A 1 7.70 44.60 -12.92
C MET A 1 8.00 43.35 -13.72
N ARG A 2 8.14 42.20 -13.02
CA ARG A 2 8.30 40.81 -13.51
C ARG A 2 9.65 40.52 -14.20
N LEU A 3 10.28 39.35 -14.08
CA LEU A 3 10.45 38.29 -13.08
C LEU A 3 11.47 37.35 -13.74
N ALA A 4 12.38 36.78 -12.95
CA ALA A 4 13.08 35.51 -13.17
C ALA A 4 14.01 35.37 -14.40
N LEU A 5 15.28 35.08 -14.13
CA LEU A 5 16.07 34.18 -14.97
C LEU A 5 16.97 33.30 -14.09
N LEU A 6 16.76 32.00 -14.30
CA LEU A 6 17.74 30.92 -14.35
C LEU A 6 18.33 30.35 -13.05
N ALA A 7 17.90 29.11 -12.82
CA ALA A 7 18.56 28.09 -12.04
C ALA A 7 19.95 27.75 -12.62
N ILE A 8 20.95 27.66 -11.76
CA ILE A 8 22.12 26.79 -11.93
C ILE A 8 22.52 26.29 -10.54
N ALA A 9 22.43 24.99 -10.31
CA ALA A 9 23.21 24.33 -9.27
C ALA A 9 23.57 22.93 -9.77
N VAL A 10 24.75 22.86 -10.39
CA VAL A 10 25.50 21.63 -10.61
C VAL A 10 26.02 21.19 -9.23
N GLY A 11 25.82 19.93 -8.87
CA GLY A 11 26.29 19.38 -7.61
C GLY A 11 26.45 17.86 -7.68
N LEU A 12 27.55 17.44 -8.30
CA LEU A 12 28.08 16.09 -8.31
C LEU A 12 28.52 15.67 -6.90
N ALA A 13 28.04 14.54 -6.36
CA ALA A 13 28.73 13.82 -5.29
C ALA A 13 28.24 12.36 -5.20
N VAL A 14 28.95 11.49 -5.91
CA VAL A 14 29.01 10.06 -5.62
C VAL A 14 29.78 9.89 -4.30
N VAL A 15 29.17 9.27 -3.29
CA VAL A 15 29.89 8.78 -2.12
C VAL A 15 29.56 7.30 -1.95
N LEU A 16 30.52 6.48 -2.37
CA LEU A 16 30.59 5.05 -2.10
C LEU A 16 31.47 4.89 -0.86
N ALA A 17 30.95 4.32 0.23
CA ALA A 17 31.79 3.90 1.35
C ALA A 17 31.16 2.75 2.19
N VAL A 18 31.68 1.55 1.93
CA VAL A 18 32.08 0.48 2.87
C VAL A 18 30.99 -0.29 3.66
N LEU A 19 30.93 -1.60 3.38
CA LEU A 19 30.16 -2.69 4.02
C LEU A 19 30.68 -3.07 5.42
N PRO A 20 29.91 -3.85 6.21
CA PRO A 20 30.31 -5.25 6.38
C PRO A 20 29.14 -6.26 6.27
N ALA A 21 29.49 -7.47 5.84
CA ALA A 21 28.60 -8.60 5.63
C ALA A 21 28.19 -9.29 6.96
N THR A 22 26.91 -9.59 7.11
CA THR A 22 26.40 -10.72 7.90
C THR A 22 25.26 -11.39 7.14
N SER A 23 25.55 -12.55 6.55
CA SER A 23 24.56 -13.50 6.07
C SER A 23 23.82 -14.13 7.24
N ILE A 24 22.49 -14.19 7.18
CA ILE A 24 21.72 -15.29 7.78
C ILE A 24 20.64 -15.68 6.78
N ALA A 25 20.72 -16.94 6.36
CA ALA A 25 19.73 -17.64 5.58
C ALA A 25 18.51 -17.98 6.45
N ALA A 26 17.32 -17.94 5.86
CA ALA A 26 16.17 -18.78 6.18
C ALA A 26 15.11 -18.42 5.14
N GLU A 27 15.00 -19.17 4.05
CA GLU A 27 14.19 -20.39 4.02
C GLU A 27 12.72 -20.02 4.26
N GLN A 28 12.04 -19.68 3.16
CA GLN A 28 10.59 -19.79 3.08
C GLN A 28 10.29 -20.88 2.06
N ASP A 29 10.04 -22.07 2.62
CA ASP A 29 9.30 -23.15 1.99
C ASP A 29 7.90 -22.62 1.62
N GLU A 30 7.64 -22.62 0.31
CA GLU A 30 6.38 -22.74 -0.44
C GLU A 30 5.06 -22.13 0.13
N PRO A 31 4.30 -21.47 -0.74
CA PRO A 31 3.24 -22.27 -1.36
C PRO A 31 3.18 -21.99 -2.85
N GLY A 32 3.71 -22.89 -3.67
CA GLY A 32 3.30 -23.07 -5.06
C GLY A 32 2.97 -21.77 -5.77
N ALA A 33 3.92 -20.84 -5.80
CA ALA A 33 3.89 -19.82 -6.82
C ALA A 33 4.08 -20.61 -8.10
N THR A 34 2.99 -20.93 -8.80
CA THR A 34 3.04 -21.02 -10.25
C THR A 34 3.75 -19.75 -10.65
N ALA A 35 5.06 -19.89 -10.91
CA ALA A 35 5.90 -18.84 -11.44
C ALA A 35 5.08 -18.32 -12.60
N GLY A 36 4.47 -17.16 -12.40
CA GLY A 36 3.60 -16.55 -13.39
C GLY A 36 4.47 -16.50 -14.61
N GLU A 37 4.14 -17.36 -15.57
CA GLU A 37 4.95 -17.62 -16.74
C GLU A 37 5.40 -16.27 -17.24
N ALA A 38 6.70 -15.98 -17.10
CA ALA A 38 7.24 -14.70 -17.49
C ALA A 38 6.70 -14.48 -18.90
N PRO A 39 5.93 -13.39 -19.14
CA PRO A 39 5.15 -13.29 -20.37
C PRO A 39 6.14 -13.51 -21.51
N ASN A 40 5.96 -14.63 -22.24
CA ASN A 40 6.88 -15.07 -23.27
C ASN A 40 7.20 -13.84 -24.11
N THR A 41 8.43 -13.32 -23.96
CA THR A 41 8.81 -12.01 -24.52
C THR A 41 9.21 -12.19 -25.98
N ASP A 42 8.53 -13.11 -26.67
CA ASP A 42 8.64 -13.36 -28.10
C ASP A 42 7.92 -12.28 -28.92
N ALA A 43 7.33 -11.29 -28.24
CA ALA A 43 6.82 -10.09 -28.90
C ALA A 43 8.00 -9.31 -29.49
N PRO A 44 8.01 -9.02 -30.81
CA PRO A 44 9.08 -8.27 -31.43
C PRO A 44 9.23 -6.90 -30.76
N GLU A 45 10.48 -6.48 -30.52
CA GLU A 45 10.73 -5.15 -29.96
C GLU A 45 10.07 -4.09 -30.85
N PRO A 46 9.31 -3.15 -30.27
CA PRO A 46 8.61 -2.15 -31.04
C PRO A 46 9.63 -1.30 -31.81
N SER A 47 9.34 -1.02 -33.07
CA SER A 47 10.15 -0.08 -33.84
C SER A 47 10.13 1.30 -33.14
N ARG A 48 11.15 2.12 -33.41
CA ARG A 48 11.24 3.47 -32.83
C ARG A 48 9.97 4.28 -33.05
N ASP A 49 9.34 4.16 -34.22
CA ASP A 49 8.12 4.90 -34.54
C ASP A 49 6.90 4.35 -33.78
N GLN A 50 6.78 3.03 -33.65
CA GLN A 50 5.73 2.41 -32.83
C GLN A 50 5.88 2.81 -31.36
N TRP A 51 7.11 2.87 -30.85
CA TRP A 51 7.38 3.36 -29.50
C TRP A 51 6.95 4.81 -29.33
N ARG A 52 7.31 5.70 -30.28
CA ARG A 52 6.90 7.11 -30.25
C ARG A 52 5.38 7.25 -30.27
N GLN A 53 4.69 6.49 -31.13
CA GLN A 53 3.23 6.47 -31.18
C GLN A 53 2.62 6.05 -29.84
N ARG A 54 3.17 5.02 -29.17
CA ARG A 54 2.72 4.59 -27.84
C ARG A 54 2.92 5.68 -26.78
N ILE A 55 4.06 6.35 -26.80
CA ILE A 55 4.35 7.46 -25.87
C ILE A 55 3.39 8.62 -26.09
N ASP A 56 3.15 9.01 -27.35
CA ASP A 56 2.26 10.12 -27.64
C ASP A 56 0.80 9.79 -27.31
N ALA A 57 0.36 8.55 -27.58
CA ALA A 57 -0.94 8.05 -27.15
C ALA A 57 -1.09 8.02 -25.62
N ALA A 58 -0.06 7.59 -24.89
CA ALA A 58 -0.05 7.61 -23.43
C ALA A 58 -0.11 9.04 -22.88
N ARG A 59 0.64 9.96 -23.49
CA ARG A 59 0.59 11.39 -23.15
C ARG A 59 -0.79 11.98 -23.40
N GLN A 60 -1.47 11.60 -24.47
CA GLN A 60 -2.83 12.08 -24.72
C GLN A 60 -3.79 11.60 -23.64
N ARG A 61 -3.79 10.29 -23.35
CA ARG A 61 -4.62 9.73 -22.27
C ARG A 61 -4.37 10.42 -20.93
N ALA A 62 -3.10 10.70 -20.60
CA ALA A 62 -2.77 11.43 -19.38
C ALA A 62 -3.32 12.86 -19.36
N LYS A 63 -3.28 13.57 -20.49
CA LYS A 63 -3.86 14.92 -20.61
C LYS A 63 -5.39 14.90 -20.48
N GLU A 64 -6.04 13.92 -21.08
CA GLU A 64 -7.49 13.74 -20.99
C GLU A 64 -7.94 13.46 -19.56
N VAL A 65 -7.28 12.53 -18.86
CA VAL A 65 -7.54 12.27 -17.43
C VAL A 65 -7.27 13.50 -16.57
N ALA A 66 -6.19 14.25 -16.84
CA ALA A 66 -5.90 15.47 -16.10
C ALA A 66 -6.96 16.56 -16.32
N ARG A 67 -7.50 16.67 -17.55
CA ARG A 67 -8.61 17.58 -17.85
C ARG A 67 -9.88 17.14 -17.14
N GLU A 68 -10.25 15.86 -17.25
CA GLU A 68 -11.43 15.30 -16.58
C GLU A 68 -11.36 15.49 -15.06
N ARG A 69 -10.20 15.26 -14.43
CA ARG A 69 -9.99 15.53 -12.99
C ARG A 69 -10.22 16.98 -12.61
N ARG A 70 -9.86 17.92 -13.48
CA ARG A 70 -10.09 19.37 -13.26
C ARG A 70 -11.56 19.74 -13.44
N GLU A 71 -12.24 19.12 -14.40
CA GLU A 71 -13.66 19.36 -14.68
C GLU A 71 -14.58 18.67 -13.66
N ASN A 72 -14.18 17.50 -13.16
CA ASN A 72 -14.94 16.66 -12.25
C ASN A 72 -14.14 16.31 -10.98
N PRO A 73 -13.74 17.29 -10.15
CA PRO A 73 -12.91 17.01 -8.97
C PRO A 73 -13.61 16.08 -7.97
N GLN A 74 -14.95 16.13 -7.90
CA GLN A 74 -15.75 15.31 -6.99
C GLN A 74 -15.69 13.81 -7.31
N ALA A 75 -15.58 13.44 -8.60
CA ALA A 75 -15.50 12.04 -9.03
C ALA A 75 -14.16 11.37 -8.64
N TYR A 76 -13.18 12.17 -8.23
CA TYR A 76 -11.83 11.74 -7.88
C TYR A 76 -11.50 11.95 -6.40
N LEU A 77 -12.47 12.38 -5.60
CA LEU A 77 -12.31 12.41 -4.16
C LEU A 77 -12.19 10.97 -3.65
N PRO A 78 -11.31 10.72 -2.66
CA PRO A 78 -11.34 9.46 -1.92
C PRO A 78 -12.74 9.24 -1.36
N VAL A 79 -13.21 7.99 -1.41
CA VAL A 79 -14.48 7.61 -0.79
C VAL A 79 -14.36 7.91 0.71
N PRO A 80 -15.27 8.74 1.29
CA PRO A 80 -15.27 8.97 2.72
C PRO A 80 -15.44 7.62 3.45
N GLU A 81 -14.49 7.30 4.33
CA GLU A 81 -14.63 6.13 5.19
C GLU A 81 -15.65 6.43 6.30
N ASP A 82 -16.44 5.42 6.66
CA ASP A 82 -17.35 5.49 7.79
C ASP A 82 -16.54 5.68 9.09
N PRO A 83 -16.83 6.72 9.91
CA PRO A 83 -16.10 6.99 11.14
C PRO A 83 -16.08 5.80 12.10
N ASP A 84 -17.16 5.01 12.16
CA ASP A 84 -17.24 3.85 13.05
C ASP A 84 -16.33 2.71 12.59
N LEU A 85 -16.24 2.50 11.26
CA LEU A 85 -15.32 1.52 10.68
C LEU A 85 -13.86 1.93 10.88
N ALA A 86 -13.54 3.22 10.72
CA ALA A 86 -12.21 3.75 10.97
C ALA A 86 -11.81 3.61 12.45
N ALA A 87 -12.73 3.91 13.37
CA ALA A 87 -12.53 3.74 14.81
C ALA A 87 -12.31 2.27 15.19
N ASN A 88 -13.14 1.37 14.66
CA ASN A 88 -12.98 -0.08 14.87
C ASN A 88 -11.64 -0.58 14.34
N ARG A 89 -11.24 -0.18 13.11
CA ARG A 89 -9.93 -0.58 12.57
C ARG A 89 -8.79 -0.05 13.43
N ARG A 90 -8.89 1.19 13.92
CA ARG A 90 -7.88 1.79 14.78
C ARG A 90 -7.72 1.01 16.09
N ILE A 91 -8.82 0.68 16.77
CA ILE A 91 -8.73 -0.01 18.07
C ILE A 91 -8.25 -1.45 17.92
N LEU A 92 -8.70 -2.18 16.89
CA LEU A 92 -8.26 -3.57 16.64
C LEU A 92 -6.76 -3.65 16.28
N ASN A 93 -6.21 -2.60 15.69
CA ASN A 93 -4.79 -2.49 15.34
C ASN A 93 -3.97 -1.63 16.32
N ASP A 94 -4.49 -1.31 17.51
CA ASP A 94 -3.79 -0.46 18.47
C ASP A 94 -2.69 -1.22 19.24
N ASP A 95 -1.44 -1.09 18.82
CA ASP A 95 -0.25 -1.76 19.38
C ASP A 95 -0.09 -1.68 20.91
N SER A 96 -0.78 -0.75 21.57
CA SER A 96 -0.78 -0.63 23.04
C SER A 96 -1.71 -1.61 23.78
N LEU A 97 -2.55 -2.38 23.08
CA LEU A 97 -3.39 -3.41 23.70
C LEU A 97 -2.55 -4.52 24.34
N HIS A 98 -2.87 -4.81 25.60
CA HIS A 98 -2.29 -5.90 26.38
C HIS A 98 -3.29 -7.04 26.56
N PRO A 99 -2.83 -8.30 26.70
CA PRO A 99 -3.71 -9.42 27.00
C PRO A 99 -4.58 -9.14 28.23
N GLY A 100 -5.88 -9.30 28.09
CA GLY A 100 -6.89 -9.00 29.11
C GLY A 100 -7.63 -7.68 28.90
N ASP A 101 -7.16 -6.80 28.00
CA ASP A 101 -7.85 -5.55 27.69
C ASP A 101 -9.22 -5.80 27.05
N ILE A 102 -10.20 -4.97 27.42
CA ILE A 102 -11.56 -5.04 26.88
C ILE A 102 -11.70 -4.03 25.74
N VAL A 103 -11.98 -4.55 24.55
CA VAL A 103 -12.18 -3.78 23.33
C VAL A 103 -13.66 -3.71 23.00
N THR A 104 -14.19 -2.51 22.86
CA THR A 104 -15.58 -2.29 22.43
C THR A 104 -15.59 -1.74 21.01
N THR A 105 -16.24 -2.46 20.11
CA THR A 105 -16.41 -2.10 18.69
C THR A 105 -17.89 -2.06 18.35
N SER A 106 -18.25 -1.56 17.17
CA SER A 106 -19.64 -1.63 16.70
C SER A 106 -20.15 -3.07 16.49
N GLN A 107 -19.26 -4.07 16.42
CA GLN A 107 -19.63 -5.50 16.31
C GLN A 107 -19.89 -6.15 17.67
N GLY A 108 -19.46 -5.53 18.76
CA GLY A 108 -19.61 -6.06 20.11
C GLY A 108 -18.40 -5.79 20.99
N MET A 109 -18.37 -6.50 22.12
CA MET A 109 -17.35 -6.37 23.15
C MET A 109 -16.50 -7.64 23.19
N PHE A 110 -15.18 -7.44 23.16
CA PHE A 110 -14.19 -8.50 23.07
C PHE A 110 -13.11 -8.32 24.13
N ILE A 111 -12.50 -9.42 24.55
CA ILE A 111 -11.27 -9.43 25.34
C ILE A 111 -10.12 -9.74 24.38
N TYR A 112 -9.09 -8.90 24.40
CA TYR A 112 -7.87 -9.15 23.64
C TYR A 112 -7.01 -10.20 24.36
N GLN A 113 -6.60 -11.24 23.66
CA GLN A 113 -5.77 -12.35 24.16
C GLN A 113 -4.51 -12.56 23.30
N GLY A 114 -4.27 -11.70 22.32
CA GLY A 114 -3.14 -11.80 21.41
C GLY A 114 -1.82 -11.57 22.12
N ARG A 115 -0.74 -12.13 21.56
CA ARG A 115 0.59 -12.02 22.14
C ARG A 115 1.33 -10.81 21.57
N PRO A 116 2.13 -10.08 22.37
CA PRO A 116 2.83 -8.88 21.92
C PRO A 116 3.94 -9.16 20.90
N ASP A 117 4.42 -10.41 20.82
CA ASP A 117 5.46 -10.88 19.90
C ASP A 117 4.91 -11.43 18.57
N GLN A 118 3.58 -11.49 18.41
CA GLN A 118 2.94 -12.02 17.21
C GLN A 118 2.13 -10.95 16.46
N PRO A 119 2.06 -11.02 15.12
CA PRO A 119 1.12 -10.21 14.37
C PRO A 119 -0.31 -10.47 14.86
N ARG A 120 -1.10 -9.40 14.96
CA ARG A 120 -2.47 -9.51 15.46
C ARG A 120 -3.36 -10.26 14.49
N SER A 121 -4.12 -11.19 15.04
CA SER A 121 -5.13 -11.97 14.32
C SER A 121 -6.54 -11.59 14.83
N PRO A 122 -7.58 -11.65 13.99
CA PRO A 122 -8.96 -11.59 14.46
C PRO A 122 -9.30 -12.61 15.56
N GLU A 123 -8.58 -13.73 15.60
CA GLU A 123 -8.73 -14.80 16.59
C GLU A 123 -8.32 -14.38 18.01
N ASP A 124 -7.52 -13.31 18.12
CA ASP A 124 -7.09 -12.75 19.40
C ASP A 124 -8.22 -12.04 20.17
N PHE A 125 -9.37 -11.81 19.52
CA PHE A 125 -10.49 -11.05 20.08
C PHE A 125 -11.63 -12.00 20.46
N VAL A 126 -11.73 -12.33 21.75
CA VAL A 126 -12.72 -13.29 22.26
C VAL A 126 -13.97 -12.55 22.76
N PRO A 127 -15.19 -12.89 22.29
CA PRO A 127 -16.42 -12.21 22.72
C PRO A 127 -16.67 -12.36 24.23
N VAL A 128 -17.01 -11.27 24.93
CA VAL A 128 -17.31 -11.29 26.38
C VAL A 128 -18.63 -12.01 26.69
N ASN A 129 -19.56 -11.99 25.74
CA ASN A 129 -20.83 -12.68 25.87
C ASN A 129 -21.13 -13.33 24.50
N PRO A 130 -20.75 -14.60 24.29
CA PRO A 130 -21.11 -15.28 23.05
C PRO A 130 -22.63 -15.33 22.99
N LYS A 131 -23.20 -14.62 22.00
CA LYS A 131 -24.63 -14.74 21.72
C LYS A 131 -24.87 -16.22 21.43
N PRO A 132 -25.71 -16.95 22.19
CA PRO A 132 -25.95 -18.36 21.91
C PRO A 132 -26.46 -18.46 20.48
N GLY A 133 -25.78 -19.28 19.67
CA GLY A 133 -26.10 -19.48 18.26
C GLY A 133 -27.59 -19.75 18.10
N ARG A 134 -28.24 -18.99 17.22
CA ARG A 134 -29.65 -19.15 16.89
C ARG A 134 -29.79 -20.04 15.66
#